data_AF-R5QK18-F1
#
_entry.id   AF-R5QK18-F1
#
_cell.length_a   1.000
_cell.length_b   1.000
_cell.length_c   1.000
_cell.angle_alpha   90.00
_cell.angle_beta   90.00
_cell.angle_gamma   90.00
#
_symmetry.space_group_name_H-M   'P 1'
#
loop_
_entity.id
_entity.type
_entity.pdbx_description
1 polymer ?
#
loop_
_entity_poly.entity_id
_entity_poly.type
_entity_poly.pdbx_seq_one_letter_code
_entity_poly.pdbx_strand_id
1 'polypeptide(L)'
;MPILTINAPTGTVASINGVQDNTFEAEAGTPVQWNVFSSENGTREGELTLNRDTVLDVRVIEGSFNINFLTNEAFDALGTPEPNGIYAVECDPVIDFFPKKEDVLSGLADGNSWYRVHKSGWVEQGGLSEAVPASGALTLTLLKPMLNTVYTVLGGVVASSVLTPAASGVCASNLTTTSFQIDFFNSTTSFPVWWKVVGQGA
;
A
#
# COMPACT_ATOMS: atom_id res chain seq x y z
N MET A 1 -0.85 8.58 -34.21
CA MET A 1 0.26 9.23 -33.48
C MET A 1 -0.12 9.17 -32.01
N PRO A 2 0.81 8.84 -31.08
CA PRO A 2 0.51 8.87 -29.66
C PRO A 2 -0.12 10.19 -29.19
N ILE A 3 -1.14 10.07 -28.34
CA ILE A 3 -1.80 11.20 -27.69
C ILE A 3 -1.42 11.23 -26.21
N LEU A 4 -0.94 12.38 -25.73
CA LEU A 4 -0.86 12.71 -24.32
C LEU A 4 -2.13 13.44 -23.91
N THR A 5 -2.82 12.96 -22.88
CA THR A 5 -3.92 13.67 -22.21
C THR A 5 -3.54 13.95 -20.76
N ILE A 6 -3.67 15.19 -20.30
CA ILE A 6 -3.48 15.56 -18.90
C ILE A 6 -4.86 15.73 -18.25
N ASN A 7 -5.18 14.83 -17.32
CA ASN A 7 -6.36 14.95 -16.47
C ASN A 7 -5.97 15.74 -15.23
N ALA A 8 -6.16 17.06 -15.27
CA ALA A 8 -5.84 17.97 -14.17
C ALA A 8 -7.11 18.35 -13.37
N PRO A 9 -7.03 18.47 -12.03
CA PRO A 9 -8.18 18.83 -11.22
C PRO A 9 -8.55 20.31 -11.41
N THR A 10 -9.78 20.67 -11.04
CA THR A 10 -10.25 22.06 -11.08
C THR A 10 -9.32 22.99 -10.29
N GLY A 11 -9.02 24.17 -10.84
CA GLY A 11 -8.13 25.14 -10.22
C GLY A 11 -6.64 24.93 -10.53
N THR A 12 -6.33 24.01 -11.45
CA THR A 12 -4.97 23.80 -11.95
C THR A 12 -4.84 24.26 -13.40
N VAL A 13 -3.61 24.55 -13.82
CA VAL A 13 -3.25 24.89 -15.19
C VAL A 13 -2.29 23.83 -15.70
N ALA A 14 -2.72 23.08 -16.71
CA ALA A 14 -1.85 22.14 -17.42
C ALA A 14 -1.24 22.82 -18.65
N SER A 15 0.00 22.47 -18.95
CA SER A 15 0.69 22.88 -20.17
C SER A 15 1.53 21.75 -20.73
N ILE A 16 1.57 21.67 -22.06
CA ILE A 16 2.35 20.70 -22.83
C ILE A 16 3.25 21.48 -23.78
N ASN A 17 4.55 21.24 -23.71
CA ASN A 17 5.59 21.99 -24.44
C ASN A 17 5.46 23.51 -24.28
N GLY A 18 5.08 23.96 -23.08
CA GLY A 18 4.88 25.38 -22.75
C GLY A 18 3.58 26.00 -23.26
N VAL A 19 2.72 25.23 -23.95
CA VAL A 19 1.40 25.67 -24.39
C VAL A 19 0.37 25.21 -23.36
N GLN A 20 -0.50 26.11 -22.90
CA GLN A 20 -1.59 25.75 -22.00
C GLN A 20 -2.63 24.91 -22.75
N ASP A 21 -2.49 23.59 -22.63
CA ASP A 21 -3.35 22.58 -23.23
C ASP A 21 -3.37 21.36 -22.32
N ASN A 22 -4.44 20.58 -22.41
CA ASN A 22 -4.60 19.32 -21.71
C ASN A 22 -4.52 18.12 -22.66
N THR A 23 -4.36 18.33 -23.97
CA THR A 23 -4.17 17.27 -24.95
C THR A 23 -3.06 17.62 -25.94
N PHE A 24 -2.28 16.63 -26.37
CA PHE A 24 -1.22 16.82 -27.36
C PHE A 24 -0.96 15.53 -28.15
N GLU A 25 -0.94 15.64 -29.48
CA GLU A 25 -0.60 14.52 -30.38
C GLU A 25 0.83 14.70 -30.89
N ALA A 26 1.65 13.65 -30.80
CA ALA A 26 3.06 13.68 -31.23
C ALA A 26 3.47 12.40 -31.95
N GLU A 27 4.52 12.45 -32.76
CA GLU A 27 5.10 11.23 -33.34
C GLU A 27 5.65 10.32 -32.23
N ALA A 28 5.57 8.99 -32.43
CA ALA A 28 6.10 8.05 -31.46
C ALA A 28 7.62 8.23 -31.27
N GLY A 29 8.09 8.20 -30.03
CA GLY A 29 9.46 8.52 -29.65
C GLY A 29 9.73 10.01 -29.45
N THR A 30 8.73 10.89 -29.59
CA THR A 30 8.89 12.33 -29.34
C THR A 30 8.94 12.62 -27.83
N PRO A 31 9.98 13.30 -27.33
CA PRO A 31 9.97 13.82 -25.96
C PRO A 31 9.00 15.00 -25.85
N VAL A 32 8.14 14.95 -24.84
CA VAL A 32 7.11 15.93 -24.55
C VAL A 32 7.31 16.46 -23.14
N GLN A 33 7.49 17.77 -23.03
CA GLN A 33 7.58 18.47 -21.76
C GLN A 33 6.15 18.72 -21.26
N TRP A 34 5.87 18.42 -20.00
CA TRP A 34 4.58 18.71 -19.37
C TRP A 34 4.79 19.49 -18.09
N ASN A 35 3.81 20.33 -17.75
CA ASN A 35 3.80 21.07 -16.49
C ASN A 35 2.35 21.23 -16.01
N VAL A 36 2.12 21.03 -14.71
CA VAL A 36 0.88 21.35 -14.02
C VAL A 36 1.15 22.29 -12.85
N PHE A 37 0.44 23.42 -12.84
CA PHE A 37 0.53 24.44 -11.81
C PHE A 37 -0.78 24.59 -11.03
N SER A 38 -0.70 24.88 -9.74
CA SER A 38 -1.80 25.44 -8.95
C SER A 38 -1.28 26.49 -7.98
N SER A 39 -2.14 27.46 -7.64
CA SER A 39 -1.80 28.49 -6.65
C SER A 39 -1.51 27.91 -5.26
N GLU A 40 -2.13 26.78 -4.92
CA GLU A 40 -2.02 26.16 -3.59
C GLU A 40 -0.83 25.19 -3.49
N ASN A 41 -0.50 24.47 -4.57
CA ASN A 41 0.47 23.36 -4.54
C ASN A 41 1.73 23.62 -5.38
N GLY A 42 1.86 24.81 -5.97
CA GLY A 42 3.01 25.20 -6.78
C GLY A 42 3.01 24.53 -8.15
N THR A 43 4.21 24.19 -8.63
CA THR A 43 4.43 23.64 -9.98
C THR A 43 4.95 22.20 -9.91
N ARG A 44 4.49 21.36 -10.83
CA ARG A 44 5.11 20.07 -11.18
C ARG A 44 5.36 20.04 -12.66
N GLU A 45 6.51 19.53 -13.06
CA GLU A 45 6.89 19.43 -14.46
C GLU A 45 7.78 18.21 -14.69
N GLY A 46 7.86 17.78 -15.95
CA GLY A 46 8.69 16.67 -16.36
C GLY A 46 8.70 16.48 -17.86
N GLU A 47 9.48 15.50 -18.30
CA GLU A 47 9.56 15.07 -19.69
C GLU A 47 9.02 13.65 -19.81
N LEU A 48 8.26 13.37 -20.87
CA LEU A 48 7.77 12.04 -21.22
C LEU A 48 8.04 11.78 -22.69
N THR A 49 8.68 10.66 -23.01
CA THR A 49 8.78 10.20 -24.40
C THR A 49 7.53 9.41 -24.77
N LEU A 50 6.71 9.95 -25.67
CA LEU A 50 5.45 9.32 -26.07
C LEU A 50 5.71 8.20 -27.07
N ASN A 51 5.55 6.95 -26.65
CA ASN A 51 5.57 5.81 -27.57
C ASN A 51 4.18 5.24 -27.86
N ARG A 52 3.17 5.70 -27.10
CA ARG A 52 1.77 5.26 -27.15
C ARG A 52 0.87 6.29 -26.45
N ASP A 53 -0.43 6.14 -26.63
CA ASP A 53 -1.42 6.98 -25.94
C ASP A 53 -1.24 6.87 -24.42
N THR A 54 -1.13 8.01 -23.77
CA THR A 54 -0.82 8.10 -22.34
C THR A 54 -1.72 9.14 -21.70
N VAL A 55 -2.28 8.80 -20.54
CA VAL A 55 -3.01 9.75 -19.69
C VAL A 55 -2.16 10.08 -18.48
N LEU A 56 -1.82 11.35 -18.30
CA LEU A 56 -1.23 11.90 -17.08
C LEU A 56 -2.38 12.25 -16.13
N ASP A 57 -2.70 11.35 -15.20
CA ASP A 57 -3.72 11.58 -14.19
C ASP A 57 -3.12 12.34 -13.00
N VAL A 58 -3.49 13.62 -12.86
CA VAL A 58 -3.00 14.50 -11.81
C VAL A 58 -4.04 14.62 -10.72
N ARG A 59 -3.63 14.33 -9.49
CA ARG A 59 -4.49 14.42 -8.31
C ARG A 59 -3.84 15.33 -7.28
N VAL A 60 -4.63 16.19 -6.65
CA VAL A 60 -4.21 16.93 -5.45
C VAL A 60 -4.64 16.11 -4.25
N ILE A 61 -3.67 15.74 -3.42
CA ILE A 61 -3.88 14.91 -2.24
C ILE A 61 -3.08 15.55 -1.09
N GLU A 62 -3.76 15.92 0.00
CA GLU A 62 -3.16 16.59 1.17
C GLU A 62 -2.28 17.83 0.86
N GLY A 63 -2.66 18.64 -0.12
CA GLY A 63 -1.86 19.82 -0.50
C GLY A 63 -0.59 19.46 -1.30
N SER A 64 -0.55 18.27 -1.90
CA SER A 64 0.52 17.80 -2.77
C SER A 64 -0.02 17.23 -4.07
N PHE A 65 0.68 17.51 -5.17
CA PHE A 65 0.42 16.86 -6.46
C PHE A 65 0.92 15.42 -6.48
N ASN A 66 0.04 14.52 -6.89
CA ASN A 66 0.34 13.14 -7.24
C ASN A 66 0.08 12.95 -8.74
N ILE A 67 1.01 12.29 -9.43
CA ILE A 67 0.99 12.15 -10.88
C ILE A 67 1.09 10.67 -11.19
N ASN A 68 0.09 10.14 -11.89
CA ASN A 68 0.07 8.76 -12.36
C ASN A 68 0.07 8.75 -13.89
N PHE A 69 0.91 7.91 -14.48
CA PHE A 69 0.90 7.66 -15.92
C PHE A 69 0.06 6.42 -16.19
N LEU A 70 -1.07 6.58 -16.87
CA LEU A 70 -1.96 5.49 -17.25
C LEU A 70 -1.78 5.20 -18.73
N THR A 71 -1.52 3.93 -19.06
CA THR A 71 -1.53 3.45 -20.45
C THR A 71 -2.72 2.50 -20.63
N ASN A 72 -3.31 2.49 -21.82
CA ASN A 72 -4.60 1.82 -22.06
C ASN A 72 -4.49 0.28 -22.23
N GLU A 73 -3.33 -0.32 -21.93
CA GLU A 73 -3.04 -1.73 -22.26
C GLU A 73 -3.31 -2.74 -21.13
N ALA A 74 -3.74 -2.31 -19.94
CA ALA A 74 -3.84 -3.21 -18.79
C ALA A 74 -5.08 -4.15 -18.78
N PHE A 75 -5.83 -4.33 -19.87
CA PHE A 75 -7.02 -5.21 -19.83
C PHE A 75 -7.15 -6.27 -20.93
N ASP A 76 -6.33 -6.26 -21.98
CA ASP A 76 -6.43 -7.25 -23.09
C ASP A 76 -5.28 -8.29 -23.15
N ALA A 77 -4.33 -8.26 -22.21
CA ALA A 77 -3.15 -9.15 -22.21
C ALA A 77 -3.37 -10.55 -21.58
N LEU A 78 -4.54 -11.18 -21.80
CA LEU A 78 -4.70 -12.65 -21.69
C LEU A 78 -4.77 -13.33 -23.07
N GLY A 79 -4.22 -12.67 -24.10
CA GLY A 79 -3.92 -13.28 -25.39
C GLY A 79 -2.83 -14.34 -25.27
N THR A 80 -3.01 -15.45 -25.98
CA THR A 80 -2.15 -16.65 -25.98
C THR A 80 -0.65 -16.32 -26.06
N PRO A 81 0.20 -16.91 -25.20
CA PRO A 81 1.62 -16.55 -25.11
C PRO A 81 2.40 -16.96 -26.38
N GLU A 82 3.13 -16.01 -26.96
CA GLU A 82 4.18 -16.25 -27.95
C GLU A 82 5.44 -16.81 -27.24
N PRO A 83 6.19 -17.77 -27.82
CA PRO A 83 7.17 -18.55 -27.07
C PRO A 83 8.44 -17.80 -26.63
N ASN A 84 8.70 -16.58 -27.09
CA ASN A 84 10.00 -15.93 -26.92
C ASN A 84 9.96 -14.41 -26.62
N GLY A 85 8.85 -13.88 -26.09
CA GLY A 85 8.77 -12.49 -25.63
C GLY A 85 9.38 -12.33 -24.23
N ILE A 86 10.44 -11.53 -24.08
CA ILE A 86 10.83 -11.00 -22.77
C ILE A 86 9.82 -9.90 -22.43
N TYR A 87 8.81 -10.24 -21.62
CA TYR A 87 7.92 -9.24 -21.04
C TYR A 87 8.63 -8.66 -19.82
N ALA A 88 8.93 -7.36 -19.86
CA ALA A 88 8.98 -6.61 -18.62
C ALA A 88 7.56 -6.66 -18.06
N VAL A 89 7.32 -7.61 -17.15
CA VAL A 89 6.22 -7.48 -16.21
C VAL A 89 6.63 -6.27 -15.37
N GLU A 90 6.22 -5.09 -15.81
CA GLU A 90 5.97 -4.01 -14.87
C GLU A 90 4.90 -4.60 -13.97
N CYS A 91 5.34 -5.23 -12.87
CA CYS A 91 4.45 -5.53 -11.78
C CYS A 91 3.74 -4.22 -11.54
N ASP A 92 2.42 -4.18 -11.72
CA ASP A 92 1.59 -3.17 -11.08
C ASP A 92 2.24 -2.93 -9.72
N PRO A 93 2.57 -1.67 -9.34
CA PRO A 93 3.07 -1.44 -8.00
C PRO A 93 2.06 -2.17 -7.15
N VAL A 94 2.52 -3.21 -6.42
CA VAL A 94 1.66 -3.95 -5.51
C VAL A 94 0.88 -2.87 -4.85
N ILE A 95 -0.42 -2.79 -5.15
CA ILE A 95 -1.29 -1.85 -4.48
C ILE A 95 -1.24 -2.46 -3.10
N ASP A 96 -0.29 -1.98 -2.33
CA ASP A 96 -0.24 -2.16 -0.91
C ASP A 96 -1.60 -1.61 -0.55
N PHE A 97 -2.52 -2.52 -0.26
CA PHE A 97 -3.82 -2.23 0.33
C PHE A 97 -3.62 -1.66 1.74
N PHE A 98 -2.52 -0.94 1.98
CA PHE A 98 -2.36 0.00 3.06
C PHE A 98 -3.10 1.27 2.63
N PRO A 99 -4.33 1.48 3.12
CA PRO A 99 -5.03 2.74 2.96
C PRO A 99 -4.12 3.93 3.29
N LYS A 100 -4.24 4.98 2.48
CA LYS A 100 -3.44 6.20 2.63
C LYS A 100 -3.62 6.77 4.04
N LYS A 101 -2.60 7.44 4.57
CA LYS A 101 -2.62 8.04 5.93
C LYS A 101 -3.84 8.95 6.16
N GLU A 102 -4.33 9.57 5.10
CA GLU A 102 -5.48 10.49 5.04
C GLU A 102 -6.85 9.79 5.20
N ASP A 103 -6.87 8.47 5.03
CA ASP A 103 -8.05 7.65 5.24
C ASP A 103 -8.15 7.15 6.68
N VAL A 104 -7.24 7.57 7.58
CA VAL A 104 -7.28 7.21 9.00
C VAL A 104 -8.20 8.16 9.77
N LEU A 105 -9.27 7.63 10.35
CA LEU A 105 -10.22 8.34 11.21
C LEU A 105 -9.66 8.56 12.63
N SER A 106 -8.90 7.60 13.16
CA SER A 106 -8.30 7.67 14.49
C SER A 106 -7.15 6.67 14.65
N GLY A 107 -6.24 6.95 15.58
CA GLY A 107 -5.14 6.04 15.92
C GLY A 107 -4.55 6.32 17.30
N LEU A 108 -3.91 5.28 17.85
CA LEU A 108 -3.07 5.33 19.06
C LEU A 108 -1.71 4.75 18.70
N ALA A 109 -0.65 5.27 19.30
CA ALA A 109 0.66 4.62 19.38
C ALA A 109 1.26 4.91 20.77
N ASP A 110 1.41 3.89 21.60
CA ASP A 110 1.93 4.02 22.98
C ASP A 110 3.37 3.51 23.14
N GLY A 111 4.04 3.25 22.02
CA GLY A 111 5.41 2.72 21.95
C GLY A 111 5.47 1.19 21.84
N ASN A 112 4.49 0.46 22.38
CA ASN A 112 4.42 -1.00 22.29
C ASN A 112 3.23 -1.49 21.48
N SER A 113 2.19 -0.69 21.33
CA SER A 113 0.95 -1.04 20.65
C SER A 113 0.44 0.13 19.81
N TRP A 114 -0.25 -0.19 18.72
CA TRP A 114 -0.82 0.81 17.82
C TRP A 114 -2.09 0.33 17.14
N TYR A 115 -2.94 1.27 16.73
CA TYR A 115 -4.04 0.98 15.80
C TYR A 115 -4.29 2.15 14.84
N ARG A 116 -4.94 1.84 13.72
CA ARG A 116 -5.53 2.76 12.75
C ARG A 116 -6.92 2.26 12.37
N VAL A 117 -7.89 3.16 12.42
CA VAL A 117 -9.24 2.91 11.87
C VAL A 117 -9.36 3.71 10.58
N HIS A 118 -9.83 3.06 9.52
CA HIS A 118 -9.95 3.66 8.21
C HIS A 118 -11.37 4.15 7.94
N LYS A 119 -11.54 5.15 7.07
CA LYS A 119 -12.86 5.67 6.63
C LYS A 119 -13.76 4.57 6.05
N SER A 120 -13.18 3.53 5.46
CA SER A 120 -13.87 2.35 4.95
C SER A 120 -14.40 1.40 6.04
N GLY A 121 -14.09 1.66 7.31
CA GLY A 121 -14.39 0.77 8.44
C GLY A 121 -13.36 -0.34 8.66
N TRP A 122 -12.31 -0.43 7.85
CA TRP A 122 -11.19 -1.33 8.09
C TRP A 122 -10.38 -0.89 9.32
N VAL A 123 -9.81 -1.86 10.03
CA VAL A 123 -8.96 -1.65 11.19
C VAL A 123 -7.64 -2.38 10.98
N GLU A 124 -6.55 -1.65 11.16
CA GLU A 124 -5.22 -2.22 11.35
C GLU A 124 -4.77 -1.98 12.80
N GLN A 125 -4.17 -2.98 13.43
CA GLN A 125 -3.61 -2.83 14.76
C GLN A 125 -2.45 -3.78 14.97
N GLY A 126 -1.55 -3.46 15.87
CA GLY A 126 -0.38 -4.26 16.11
C GLY A 126 0.33 -3.88 17.40
N GLY A 127 1.35 -4.63 17.72
CA GLY A 127 2.18 -4.34 18.87
C GLY A 127 3.27 -5.37 19.11
N LEU A 128 3.93 -5.21 20.26
CA LEU A 128 4.87 -6.14 20.84
C LEU A 128 4.21 -6.81 22.04
N SER A 129 4.20 -8.13 22.08
CA SER A 129 3.70 -8.88 23.23
C SER A 129 4.72 -8.93 24.35
N GLU A 130 4.26 -9.33 25.54
CA GLU A 130 5.14 -9.95 26.53
C GLU A 130 5.70 -11.29 26.01
N ALA A 131 6.59 -11.93 26.78
CA ALA A 131 7.14 -13.22 26.38
C ALA A 131 6.03 -14.28 26.26
N VAL A 132 5.81 -14.78 25.04
CA VAL A 132 4.96 -15.94 24.79
C VAL A 132 5.63 -17.15 25.42
N PRO A 133 4.93 -17.98 26.20
CA PRO A 133 5.54 -19.11 26.88
C PRO A 133 6.06 -20.14 25.87
N ALA A 134 7.14 -20.86 26.23
CA ALA A 134 7.67 -21.94 25.40
C ALA A 134 6.66 -23.08 25.14
N SER A 135 5.67 -23.23 26.02
CA SER A 135 4.59 -24.21 25.90
C SER A 135 3.27 -23.53 26.24
N GLY A 136 2.30 -23.61 25.31
CA GLY A 136 0.98 -23.03 25.45
C GLY A 136 0.88 -21.63 24.84
N ALA A 137 -0.34 -21.09 24.81
CA ALA A 137 -0.61 -19.85 24.09
C ALA A 137 -0.74 -18.63 25.01
N LEU A 138 -0.26 -17.47 24.52
CA LEU A 138 -0.55 -16.16 25.09
C LEU A 138 -1.83 -15.61 24.44
N THR A 139 -2.78 -15.12 25.24
CA THR A 139 -3.95 -14.41 24.71
C THR A 139 -3.65 -12.91 24.58
N LEU A 140 -3.81 -12.38 23.38
CA LEU A 140 -3.67 -10.95 23.08
C LEU A 140 -5.05 -10.32 22.90
N THR A 141 -5.29 -9.22 23.62
CA THR A 141 -6.50 -8.41 23.49
C THR A 141 -6.30 -7.34 22.42
N LEU A 142 -7.26 -7.26 21.49
CA LEU A 142 -7.27 -6.24 20.44
C LEU A 142 -7.62 -4.86 21.03
N LEU A 143 -6.89 -3.83 20.60
CA LEU A 143 -7.12 -2.43 20.96
C LEU A 143 -8.45 -1.93 20.38
N LYS A 144 -8.86 -2.48 19.24
CA LYS A 144 -10.13 -2.22 18.57
C LYS A 144 -10.83 -3.53 18.23
N PRO A 145 -12.10 -3.70 18.60
CA PRO A 145 -12.85 -4.89 18.21
C PRO A 145 -12.97 -5.02 16.69
N MET A 146 -12.85 -6.24 16.19
CA MET A 146 -13.19 -6.61 14.81
C MET A 146 -14.68 -6.93 14.71
N LEU A 147 -15.26 -6.74 13.52
CA LEU A 147 -16.66 -7.01 13.22
C LEU A 147 -17.01 -8.49 13.43
N ASN A 148 -16.09 -9.38 13.07
CA ASN A 148 -16.22 -10.83 13.15
C ASN A 148 -14.81 -11.46 13.21
N THR A 149 -14.71 -12.78 13.09
CA THR A 149 -13.44 -13.53 13.15
C THR A 149 -12.75 -13.69 11.78
N VAL A 150 -13.25 -13.05 10.73
CA VAL A 150 -12.67 -13.05 9.38
C VAL A 150 -11.67 -11.90 9.24
N TYR A 151 -10.59 -11.97 10.01
CA TYR A 151 -9.47 -11.03 9.94
C TYR A 151 -8.15 -11.79 9.84
N THR A 152 -7.12 -11.10 9.34
CA THR A 152 -5.78 -11.68 9.19
C THR A 152 -4.91 -11.32 10.38
N VAL A 153 -4.16 -12.30 10.90
CA VAL A 153 -3.13 -12.11 11.92
C VAL A 153 -1.76 -12.44 11.32
N LEU A 154 -0.81 -11.54 11.51
CA LEU A 154 0.60 -11.72 11.19
C LEU A 154 1.40 -11.57 12.49
N GLY A 155 2.51 -12.28 12.59
CA GLY A 155 3.42 -12.11 13.72
C GLY A 155 4.76 -12.77 13.49
N GLY A 156 5.71 -12.44 14.36
CA GLY A 156 7.06 -12.99 14.32
C GLY A 156 7.80 -12.83 15.63
N VAL A 157 8.78 -13.71 15.84
CA VAL A 157 9.60 -13.74 17.06
C VAL A 157 10.49 -12.50 17.11
N VAL A 158 10.61 -11.89 18.30
CA VAL A 158 11.58 -10.84 18.58
C VAL A 158 12.67 -11.41 19.48
N ALA A 159 13.86 -11.68 18.92
CA ALA A 159 15.02 -12.20 19.62
C ALA A 159 16.18 -11.19 19.64
N SER A 160 16.90 -11.08 20.77
CA SER A 160 17.93 -10.05 21.00
C SER A 160 19.30 -10.33 20.39
N SER A 161 19.60 -11.56 19.95
CA SER A 161 20.84 -11.90 19.24
C SER A 161 20.69 -13.21 18.45
N VAL A 162 20.92 -13.16 17.14
CA VAL A 162 20.80 -14.33 16.26
C VAL A 162 22.20 -14.89 15.97
N LEU A 163 22.61 -15.91 16.74
CA LEU A 163 23.55 -16.93 16.25
C LEU A 163 22.87 -18.28 16.01
N THR A 164 21.62 -18.41 16.45
CA THR A 164 20.72 -19.50 16.09
C THR A 164 19.39 -18.86 15.72
N PRO A 165 18.89 -19.03 14.48
CA PRO A 165 17.53 -18.65 14.17
C PRO A 165 16.62 -19.33 15.20
N ALA A 166 15.77 -18.56 15.88
CA ALA A 166 14.67 -19.17 16.61
C ALA A 166 13.84 -19.91 15.55
N ALA A 167 14.03 -21.22 15.42
CA ALA A 167 13.37 -22.06 14.43
C ALA A 167 11.89 -22.28 14.74
N SER A 168 11.27 -21.29 15.39
CA SER A 168 9.91 -21.32 15.89
C SER A 168 9.09 -20.35 15.07
N GLY A 169 8.26 -20.90 14.18
CA GLY A 169 7.17 -20.15 13.60
C GLY A 169 6.19 -19.71 14.69
N VAL A 170 5.48 -18.62 14.44
CA VAL A 170 4.39 -18.14 15.29
C VAL A 170 3.08 -18.56 14.64
N CYS A 171 2.16 -19.14 15.40
CA CYS A 171 0.77 -19.36 14.94
C CYS A 171 -0.21 -18.52 15.74
N ALA A 172 -1.27 -18.10 15.05
CA ALA A 172 -2.44 -17.51 15.68
C ALA A 172 -3.58 -18.54 15.73
N SER A 173 -4.30 -18.62 16.84
CA SER A 173 -5.45 -19.50 17.05
C SER A 173 -6.53 -18.80 17.86
N ASN A 174 -7.70 -19.45 18.00
CA ASN A 174 -8.80 -19.00 18.87
C ASN A 174 -9.18 -17.51 18.66
N LEU A 175 -9.32 -17.11 17.39
CA LEU A 175 -9.70 -15.77 17.00
C LEU A 175 -11.11 -15.45 17.52
N THR A 176 -11.25 -14.27 18.14
CA THR A 176 -12.52 -13.68 18.58
C THR A 176 -12.61 -12.24 18.08
N THR A 177 -13.75 -11.57 18.27
CA THR A 177 -13.86 -10.16 17.87
C THR A 177 -13.00 -9.22 18.71
N THR A 178 -12.47 -9.64 19.86
CA THR A 178 -11.72 -8.79 20.79
C THR A 178 -10.37 -9.37 21.20
N SER A 179 -10.03 -10.56 20.75
CA SER A 179 -8.78 -11.23 21.13
C SER A 179 -8.40 -12.35 20.17
N PHE A 180 -7.16 -12.81 20.28
CA PHE A 180 -6.68 -14.04 19.65
C PHE A 180 -5.57 -14.63 20.51
N GLN A 181 -5.21 -15.89 20.23
CA GLN A 181 -4.09 -16.55 20.88
C GLN A 181 -2.90 -16.61 19.95
N ILE A 182 -1.70 -16.42 20.50
CA ILE A 182 -0.43 -16.68 19.84
C ILE A 182 0.31 -17.81 20.57
N ASP A 183 0.85 -18.76 19.80
CA ASP A 183 1.72 -19.83 20.28
C ASP A 183 2.93 -20.00 19.33
N PHE A 184 3.97 -20.70 19.79
CA PHE A 184 5.11 -21.11 18.99
C PHE A 184 4.94 -22.54 18.47
N PHE A 185 5.36 -22.76 17.23
CA PHE A 185 5.66 -24.11 16.77
C PHE A 185 6.99 -24.57 17.39
N ASN A 186 6.90 -25.47 18.37
CA ASN A 186 8.04 -26.21 18.93
C ASN A 186 9.14 -25.31 19.53
N SER A 187 8.79 -24.26 20.27
CA SER A 187 9.80 -23.50 21.03
C SER A 187 10.15 -24.20 22.34
N THR A 188 11.41 -24.10 22.77
CA THR A 188 11.86 -24.50 24.11
C THR A 188 12.10 -23.30 25.02
N THR A 189 11.93 -22.08 24.50
CA THR A 189 12.22 -20.82 25.18
C THR A 189 11.12 -19.79 24.93
N SER A 190 10.87 -18.95 25.92
CA SER A 190 9.85 -17.89 25.82
C SER A 190 10.46 -16.66 25.15
N PHE A 191 9.76 -16.09 24.17
CA PHE A 191 10.18 -14.87 23.48
C PHE A 191 9.00 -13.91 23.30
N PRO A 192 9.23 -12.60 23.31
CA PRO A 192 8.24 -11.66 22.84
C PRO A 192 8.00 -11.85 21.34
N VAL A 193 6.80 -11.53 20.87
CA VAL A 193 6.46 -11.51 19.44
C VAL A 193 5.96 -10.13 19.05
N TRP A 194 6.31 -9.69 17.85
CA TRP A 194 5.55 -8.63 17.21
C TRP A 194 4.31 -9.24 16.56
N TRP A 195 3.23 -8.49 16.53
CA TRP A 195 1.98 -8.92 15.93
C TRP A 195 1.32 -7.77 15.17
N LYS A 196 0.57 -8.13 14.13
CA LYS A 196 -0.27 -7.23 13.34
C LYS A 196 -1.58 -7.94 13.00
N VAL A 197 -2.68 -7.21 13.06
CA VAL A 197 -4.01 -7.66 12.68
C VAL A 197 -4.61 -6.67 11.68
N VAL A 198 -5.27 -7.19 10.66
CA VAL A 198 -6.04 -6.40 9.68
C VAL A 198 -7.40 -7.06 9.40
N GLY A 199 -8.48 -6.29 9.48
CA GLY A 199 -9.85 -6.78 9.31
C GLY A 199 -10.88 -5.66 9.31
N GLN A 200 -12.15 -6.01 9.10
CA GLN A 200 -13.24 -5.06 9.26
C GLN A 200 -13.48 -4.77 10.75
N GLY A 201 -13.56 -3.49 11.13
CA GLY A 201 -13.90 -3.05 12.50
C GLY A 201 -15.39 -3.17 12.81
N ALA A 202 -15.71 -3.32 14.10
CA ALA A 202 -17.09 -3.34 14.62
C ALA A 202 -17.73 -1.95 14.65
#